data_AF-A0A2E2TRH5-F1
#
_entry.id   AF-A0A2E2TRH5-F1
#
_cell.length_a   1.000
_cell.length_b   1.000
_cell.length_c   1.000
_cell.angle_alpha   90.00
_cell.angle_beta   90.00
_cell.angle_gamma   90.00
#
_symmetry.space_group_name_H-M   'P 1'
#
loop_
_entity.id
_entity.type
_entity.pdbx_description
1 polymer ?
#
loop_
_entity_poly.entity_id
_entity_poly.type
_entity_poly.pdbx_seq_one_letter_code
_entity_poly.pdbx_strand_id
1 'polypeptide(L)' 'MKPFVQYYNYKRYHESINNLTPSEVHYGTGERKLRRRKRIQQQTLIERKNQNIYLNLYQHSLNLYLKKSPFI' A
#
# COMPACT_ATOMS: atom_id res chain seq x y z
N MET A 1 -33.46 -15.94 4.33
CA MET A 1 -33.28 -14.56 4.81
C MET A 1 -32.03 -14.36 5.68
N LYS A 2 -31.79 -15.18 6.72
CA LYS A 2 -30.60 -15.05 7.61
C LYS A 2 -29.22 -15.06 6.90
N PRO A 3 -28.96 -15.89 5.87
CA PRO A 3 -27.62 -15.98 5.27
C PRO A 3 -27.18 -14.69 4.55
N PHE A 4 -28.10 -14.02 3.86
CA PHE A 4 -27.81 -12.77 3.14
C PHE A 4 -27.43 -11.66 4.12
N VAL A 5 -28.22 -11.46 5.18
CA VAL A 5 -27.97 -10.42 6.19
C VAL A 5 -26.61 -10.64 6.87
N GLN A 6 -26.29 -11.89 7.24
CA GLN A 6 -25.01 -12.21 7.85
C GLN A 6 -23.84 -11.92 6.91
N TYR A 7 -23.94 -12.31 5.64
CA TYR A 7 -22.91 -12.03 4.65
C TYR A 7 -22.73 -10.52 4.42
N TYR A 8 -23.82 -9.79 4.22
CA TYR A 8 -23.78 -8.36 3.93
C TYR A 8 -23.15 -7.56 5.09
N ASN A 9 -23.55 -7.87 6.33
CA ASN A 9 -23.13 -7.11 7.50
C ASN A 9 -21.72 -7.45 7.99
N TYR A 10 -21.27 -8.69 7.83
CA TYR A 10 -20.02 -9.16 8.48
C TYR A 10 -18.95 -9.66 7.53
N LYS A 11 -19.26 -9.92 6.26
CA LYS A 11 -18.31 -10.54 5.30
C LYS A 11 -18.07 -9.69 4.05
N ARG A 12 -19.08 -8.97 3.58
CA ARG A 12 -18.97 -8.13 2.39
C ARG A 12 -18.28 -6.81 2.72
N TYR A 13 -17.22 -6.49 1.97
CA TYR A 13 -16.63 -5.15 1.96
C TYR A 13 -17.44 -4.23 1.05
N HIS A 14 -17.61 -2.98 1.47
CA HIS A 14 -18.35 -1.98 0.70
C HIS A 14 -17.46 -0.80 0.39
N GLU A 15 -17.38 -0.46 -0.89
CA GLU A 15 -16.49 0.58 -1.40
C GLU A 15 -16.84 1.97 -0.83
N SER A 16 -18.14 2.26 -0.70
CA SER A 16 -18.66 3.53 -0.14
C SER A 16 -18.24 3.80 1.30
N ILE A 17 -17.86 2.77 2.06
CA ILE A 17 -17.37 2.87 3.44
C ILE A 17 -15.92 2.40 3.56
N ASN A 18 -15.09 2.79 2.59
CA ASN A 18 -13.65 2.54 2.60
C ASN A 18 -13.28 1.05 2.69
N ASN A 19 -14.08 0.19 2.06
CA ASN A 19 -13.93 -1.26 2.12
C ASN A 19 -13.91 -1.79 3.57
N LEU A 20 -14.81 -1.26 4.39
CA LEU A 20 -15.21 -1.83 5.68
C LEU A 20 -16.49 -2.65 5.49
N THR A 21 -16.80 -3.49 6.48
CA THR A 21 -18.12 -4.10 6.58
C THR A 21 -19.09 -3.15 7.29
N PRO A 22 -20.42 -3.29 7.09
CA PRO A 22 -21.40 -2.46 7.79
C PRO A 22 -21.31 -2.62 9.30
N SER A 23 -21.01 -3.82 9.80
CA SER A 23 -20.80 -4.05 11.23
C SER A 23 -19.58 -3.30 11.78
N GLU A 24 -18.49 -3.22 11.02
CA GLU A 24 -17.29 -2.48 11.44
C GLU A 24 -17.53 -0.97 11.56
N VAL A 25 -18.41 -0.43 10.71
CA VAL A 25 -18.87 0.96 10.82
C VAL A 25 -19.81 1.11 12.00
N HIS A 26 -20.84 0.26 12.11
CA HIS A 26 -21.86 0.35 13.16
C HIS A 26 -21.27 0.24 14.56
N TYR A 27 -20.34 -0.70 14.78
CA TYR A 27 -19.67 -0.87 16.07
C TYR A 27 -18.42 0.01 16.23
N GLY A 28 -18.09 0.86 15.27
CA GLY A 28 -16.93 1.75 15.32
C GLY A 28 -15.56 1.06 15.34
N THR A 29 -15.49 -0.23 15.00
CA THR A 29 -14.24 -1.03 15.04
C THR A 29 -13.38 -0.87 13.79
N GLY A 30 -13.95 -0.33 12.70
CA GLY A 30 -13.28 -0.13 11.41
C GLY A 30 -12.08 0.82 11.47
N GLU A 31 -12.09 1.80 12.38
CA GLU A 31 -11.06 2.82 12.51
C GLU A 31 -9.65 2.24 12.75
N ARG A 32 -9.55 1.18 13.55
CA ARG A 32 -8.26 0.50 13.79
C ARG A 32 -7.72 -0.12 12.50
N LYS A 33 -8.59 -0.69 11.66
CA LYS A 33 -8.21 -1.26 10.37
C LYS A 33 -7.74 -0.18 9.40
N LEU A 34 -8.46 0.94 9.30
CA LEU A 34 -8.09 2.06 8.45
C LEU A 34 -6.75 2.69 8.85
N ARG A 35 -6.51 2.91 10.15
CA ARG A 35 -5.22 3.41 10.64
C ARG A 35 -4.06 2.48 10.30
N ARG A 36 -4.26 1.16 10.41
CA ARG A 36 -3.24 0.17 10.01
C ARG A 36 -2.96 0.23 8.51
N ARG A 37 -4.00 0.28 7.67
CA ARG A 37 -3.87 0.40 6.21
C ARG A 37 -3.09 1.66 5.82
N LYS A 38 -3.42 2.81 6.42
CA LYS A 38 -2.73 4.08 6.17
C LYS A 38 -1.24 4.01 6.52
N ARG A 39 -0.89 3.42 7.67
CA ARG A 39 0.50 3.23 8.08
C ARG A 39 1.29 2.35 7.10
N ILE A 40 0.70 1.23 6.69
CA ILE A 40 1.34 0.32 5.71
C ILE A 40 1.53 1.05 4.38
N GLN A 41 0.51 1.75 3.89
CA GLN A 41 0.60 2.50 2.63
C GLN A 41 1.71 3.54 2.66
N GLN A 42 1.81 4.31 3.75
CA GLN A 42 2.89 5.30 3.91
C GLN A 42 4.27 4.65 3.93
N GLN A 43 4.42 3.56 4.69
CA GLN A 43 5.67 2.81 4.75
C GLN A 43 6.08 2.29 3.36
N THR A 44 5.15 1.66 2.64
CA THR A 44 5.40 1.14 1.28
C THR A 44 5.77 2.25 0.30
N LEU A 45 5.14 3.43 0.38
CA LEU A 45 5.49 4.56 -0.50
C LEU A 45 6.91 5.07 -0.23
N ILE A 46 7.31 5.16 1.05
CA ILE A 46 8.67 5.57 1.44
C ILE A 46 9.69 4.54 0.96
N GLU A 47 9.45 3.25 1.18
CA GLU A 47 10.33 2.17 0.72
C GLU A 47 10.51 2.21 -0.80
N ARG A 48 9.42 2.36 -1.55
CA ARG A 48 9.48 2.47 -3.02
C ARG A 48 10.25 3.70 -3.47
N LYS A 49 10.07 4.84 -2.81
CA LYS A 49 10.86 6.06 -3.10
C LYS A 49 12.35 5.81 -2.89
N ASN A 50 12.73 5.19 -1.77
CA ASN A 50 14.13 4.92 -1.44
C ASN A 50 14.76 3.92 -2.42
N GLN A 51 14.04 2.85 -2.77
CA GLN A 51 14.48 1.88 -3.78
C GLN A 51 14.72 2.56 -5.13
N ASN A 52 13.79 3.42 -5.57
CA ASN A 52 13.96 4.16 -6.82
C ASN A 52 15.18 5.10 -6.80
N ILE A 53 15.43 5.79 -5.68
CA ILE A 53 16.62 6.64 -5.53
C ILE A 53 17.90 5.80 -5.62
N TYR A 54 17.96 4.67 -4.91
CA TYR A 54 19.11 3.77 -4.96
C TYR A 54 19.39 3.27 -6.38
N LEU A 55 18.36 2.81 -7.09
CA LEU A 55 18.49 2.35 -8.48
C LEU A 55 18.98 3.46 -9.41
N ASN A 56 18.48 4.68 -9.24
CA ASN A 56 18.93 5.83 -10.04
C ASN A 56 20.39 6.20 -9.76
N LEU A 57 20.80 6.19 -8.50
CA LEU A 57 22.20 6.46 -8.11
C LEU A 57 23.13 5.38 -8.67
N TYR A 58 22.72 4.12 -8.60
CA TYR A 58 23.46 2.99 -9.18
C TYR A 58 23.58 3.10 -10.70
N GLN A 59 22.49 3.43 -11.39
CA GLN A 59 22.53 3.63 -12.84
C GLN A 59 23.44 4.80 -13.22
N HIS A 60 23.39 5.90 -12.47
CA HIS A 60 24.25 7.05 -12.71
C HIS A 60 25.73 6.72 -12.51
N SER A 61 26.09 6.03 -11.42
CA SER A 61 27.48 5.63 -11.17
C SER A 61 28.00 4.66 -12.23
N LEU A 62 27.17 3.70 -12.66
CA LEU A 62 27.48 2.78 -13.74
C LEU A 62 27.75 3.53 -15.06
N ASN A 63 26.89 4.49 -15.40
CA ASN A 63 27.07 5.33 -16.59
C ASN A 63 28.38 6.14 -16.53
N LEU A 64 28.72 6.69 -15.36
CA LEU A 64 29.99 7.40 -15.16
C LEU A 64 31.19 6.48 -15.33
N TYR A 65 31.13 5.26 -14.78
CA TYR A 65 32.18 4.26 -14.91
C TYR A 65 32.39 3.90 -16.38
N LEU A 66 31.31 3.59 -17.12
CA LEU A 66 31.38 3.24 -18.54
C LEU A 66 31.94 4.39 -19.38
N LYS A 67 31.60 5.64 -19.08
CA LYS A 67 32.15 6.83 -19.77
C LYS A 67 33.64 7.07 -19.52
N LYS A 68 34.18 6.62 -18.39
CA LYS A 68 35.59 6.78 -18.02
C LYS A 68 36.44 5.56 -18.34
N SER A 69 35.82 4.46 -18.80
CA SER A 69 36.52 3.23 -19.11
C SER A 69 37.37 3.43 -20.37
N PRO A 70 38.70 3.26 -20.29
CA PRO A 70 39.60 3.44 -21.44
C PRO A 70 39.53 2.31 -22.48
N PHE A 71 38.54 1.42 -22.38
CA PHE A 71 38.36 0.24 -23.22
C PHE A 71 37.14 0.34 -24.17
N ILE A 72 36.56 1.53 -24.34
CA ILE A 72 35.67 1.91 -25.46
C ILE A 72 36.21 3.22 -26.04
#